data_AF-A0AB33QIM0-F1
#
_entry.id   AF-A0AB33QIM0-F1
#
_cell.length_a   1.000
_cell.length_b   1.000
_cell.length_c   1.000
_cell.angle_alpha   90.00
_cell.angle_beta   90.00
_cell.angle_gamma   90.00
#
_symmetry.space_group_name_H-M   'P 1'
#
loop_
_entity.id
_entity.type
_entity.pdbx_description
1 polymer ?
#
loop_
_entity_poly.entity_id
_entity_poly.type
_entity_poly.pdbx_seq_one_letter_code
_entity_poly.pdbx_strand_id
1 'polypeptide(L)' 'MLAACSTTPKIIKQPILCPQVAECTPFAATIKTNGDLANAYLQSQQKLSVCIVENQALKKCIDEFNKQEKQ' A
#
# COMPACT_ATOMS: atom_id res chain seq x y z
N MET A 1 -23.39 -23.67 -44.44
CA MET A 1 -22.76 -22.55 -43.73
C MET A 1 -22.62 -22.96 -42.27
N LEU A 2 -21.42 -23.35 -41.83
CA LEU A 2 -21.20 -23.72 -40.43
C LEU A 2 -20.99 -22.44 -39.63
N ALA A 3 -21.89 -22.17 -38.67
CA ALA A 3 -21.74 -21.11 -37.70
C ALA A 3 -20.51 -21.42 -36.83
N ALA A 4 -19.45 -20.62 -36.98
CA ALA A 4 -18.31 -20.68 -36.09
C ALA A 4 -18.73 -20.24 -34.69
N CYS A 5 -18.51 -21.09 -33.69
CA CYS A 5 -18.69 -20.77 -32.29
C CYS A 5 -17.75 -19.62 -31.90
N SER A 6 -18.28 -18.40 -31.86
CA SER A 6 -17.61 -17.26 -31.23
C SER A 6 -17.70 -17.45 -29.72
N THR A 7 -16.65 -18.00 -29.11
CA THR A 7 -16.50 -17.94 -27.65
C THR A 7 -16.25 -16.49 -27.26
N THR A 8 -17.15 -15.90 -26.48
CA THR A 8 -16.94 -14.58 -25.89
C THR A 8 -15.67 -14.63 -25.05
N PRO A 9 -14.68 -13.75 -25.29
CA PRO A 9 -13.44 -13.76 -24.53
C PRO A 9 -13.77 -13.50 -23.06
N LYS A 10 -13.40 -14.45 -22.20
CA LYS A 10 -13.47 -14.28 -20.75
C LYS A 10 -12.41 -13.23 -20.39
N ILE A 11 -12.84 -12.05 -19.95
CA ILE A 11 -11.92 -11.05 -19.40
C ILE A 11 -11.41 -11.60 -18.08
N ILE A 12 -10.19 -12.13 -18.09
CA ILE A 12 -9.47 -12.50 -16.86
C ILE A 12 -8.93 -11.20 -16.30
N LYS A 13 -9.58 -10.64 -15.27
CA LYS A 13 -9.02 -9.50 -14.53
C LYS A 13 -7.71 -9.95 -13.89
N GLN A 14 -6.59 -9.39 -14.34
CA GLN A 14 -5.31 -9.67 -13.71
C GLN A 14 -5.33 -9.10 -12.28
N PRO A 15 -4.86 -9.87 -11.28
CA PRO A 15 -4.80 -9.36 -9.91
C PRO A 15 -3.87 -8.16 -9.85
N ILE A 16 -4.26 -7.14 -9.07
CA ILE A 16 -3.42 -5.97 -8.82
C ILE A 16 -2.20 -6.40 -7.99
N LEU A 17 -1.00 -6.06 -8.48
CA LEU A 17 0.26 -6.32 -7.79
C LEU A 17 0.79 -5.02 -7.19
N CYS A 18 0.26 -4.64 -6.02
CA CYS A 18 0.79 -3.52 -5.24
C CYS A 18 1.73 -3.98 -4.14
N PRO A 19 2.69 -3.11 -3.71
CA PRO A 19 3.55 -3.43 -2.59
C PRO A 19 2.72 -3.75 -1.35
N GLN A 20 3.12 -4.79 -0.63
CA GLN A 20 2.59 -5.04 0.70
C GLN A 20 3.21 -4.02 1.65
N VAL A 21 2.36 -3.19 2.24
CA VAL A 21 2.76 -2.24 3.27
C VAL A 21 2.40 -2.82 4.63
N ALA A 22 3.28 -2.67 5.61
CA ALA A 22 2.94 -3.00 6.98
C ALA A 22 1.87 -2.02 7.48
N GLU A 23 1.00 -2.45 8.40
CA GLU A 23 0.09 -1.52 9.03
C GLU A 23 0.88 -0.44 9.78
N CYS A 24 0.53 0.82 9.52
CA CYS A 24 1.04 1.96 10.28
C CYS A 24 0.47 1.94 11.70
N THR A 25 1.10 1.16 12.57
CA THR A 25 0.66 0.98 13.94
C THR A 25 1.10 2.16 14.83
N PRO A 26 0.32 2.49 15.88
CA PRO A 26 0.72 3.48 16.86
C PRO A 26 2.09 3.14 17.47
N PHE A 27 2.95 4.15 17.60
CA PHE A 27 4.22 3.97 18.29
C PHE A 27 4.00 3.94 19.80
N ALA A 28 4.50 2.88 20.45
CA ALA A 28 4.47 2.72 21.89
C ALA A 28 5.90 2.61 22.44
N ALA A 29 6.19 3.39 23.48
CA ALA A 29 7.44 3.34 24.22
C ALA A 29 7.18 3.58 25.71
N THR A 30 7.94 2.90 26.56
CA THR A 30 7.94 3.16 28.00
C THR A 30 8.88 4.34 28.29
N ILE A 31 8.36 5.42 28.86
CA ILE A 31 9.12 6.63 29.17
C ILE A 31 9.32 6.73 30.68
N LYS A 32 10.58 6.67 31.14
CA LYS A 32 10.95 6.85 32.55
C LYS A 32 11.84 8.06 32.78
N THR A 33 12.58 8.48 31.76
CA THR A 33 13.51 9.59 31.78
C THR A 33 13.30 10.54 30.60
N ASN A 34 13.85 11.76 30.70
CA ASN A 34 13.87 12.70 29.57
C ASN A 34 14.68 12.15 28.38
N GLY A 35 15.69 11.31 28.65
CA GLY A 35 16.44 10.61 27.60
C GLY A 35 15.56 9.62 26.85
N ASP A 36 14.71 8.86 27.57
CA ASP A 36 13.74 7.95 26.96
C ASP A 36 12.74 8.72 26.09
N LEU A 37 12.27 9.88 26.56
CA LEU A 37 11.37 10.74 25.81
C LEU A 37 12.01 11.22 24.50
N ALA A 38 13.24 11.74 24.56
CA ALA A 38 13.94 12.21 23.36
C ALA A 38 14.16 11.07 22.34
N ASN A 39 14.54 9.89 22.82
CA ASN A 39 14.72 8.71 21.99
C ASN A 39 13.39 8.22 21.39
N ALA A 40 12.33 8.15 22.18
CA ALA A 40 10.99 7.77 21.75
C ALA A 40 10.48 8.73 20.67
N TYR A 41 10.72 10.04 20.84
CA TYR A 41 10.36 11.04 19.84
C TYR A 41 11.09 10.80 18.51
N LEU A 42 12.42 10.64 18.53
CA LEU A 42 13.19 10.37 17.31
C LEU A 42 12.73 9.08 16.60
N GLN A 43 12.50 8.01 17.35
CA GLN A 43 12.02 6.74 16.79
C GLN A 43 10.61 6.88 16.20
N SER A 44 9.72 7.63 16.86
CA SER A 44 8.36 7.87 16.36
C SER A 44 8.38 8.61 15.02
N GLN A 45 9.24 9.63 14.88
CA GLN A 45 9.39 10.40 13.66
C GLN A 45 9.93 9.55 12.50
N GLN A 46 10.93 8.69 12.79
CA GLN A 46 11.48 7.76 11.78
C GLN A 46 10.42 6.77 11.30
N LYS A 47 9.68 6.14 12.23
CA LYS A 47 8.59 5.22 11.86
C LYS A 47 7.47 5.90 11.09
N LEU A 48 7.09 7.12 11.49
CA LEU A 48 6.11 7.91 10.78
C LEU A 48 6.55 8.20 9.35
N SER A 49 7.81 8.59 9.15
CA SER A 49 8.36 8.85 7.81
C SER A 49 8.29 7.62 6.91
N VAL A 50 8.65 6.44 7.42
CA VAL A 50 8.56 5.17 6.67
C VAL A 50 7.11 4.87 6.30
N CYS A 51 6.20 4.95 7.28
CA CYS A 51 4.78 4.74 7.07
C CYS A 51 4.19 5.65 5.98
N ILE A 52 4.54 6.95 5.98
CA ILE A 52 4.05 7.89 4.98
C ILE A 52 4.48 7.47 3.58
N VAL A 53 5.75 7.10 3.39
CA VAL A 53 6.29 6.68 2.09
C VAL A 53 5.61 5.39 1.61
N GLU A 54 5.51 4.39 2.47
CA GLU A 54 4.84 3.12 2.15
C GLU A 54 3.36 3.36 1.77
N ASN A 55 2.63 4.14 2.56
CA ASN A 55 1.22 4.43 2.29
C ASN A 55 1.03 5.19 0.98
N GLN A 56 1.92 6.15 0.67
CA GLN A 56 1.91 6.87 -0.61
C GLN A 56 2.20 5.93 -1.78
N ALA A 57 3.18 5.03 -1.66
CA ALA A 57 3.50 4.06 -2.69
C ALA A 57 2.32 3.11 -2.97
N LEU A 58 1.66 2.62 -1.92
CA LEU A 58 0.45 1.79 -2.06
C LEU A 58 -0.66 2.54 -2.79
N LYS A 59 -0.98 3.76 -2.34
CA LYS A 59 -2.03 4.58 -2.96
C LYS A 59 -1.76 4.84 -4.43
N LYS A 60 -0.52 5.24 -4.76
CA LYS A 60 -0.10 5.49 -6.13
C LYS A 60 -0.29 4.23 -7.01
N CYS A 61 0.11 3.07 -6.52
CA CYS A 61 -0.07 1.81 -7.24
C CYS A 61 -1.55 1.50 -7.53
N ILE A 62 -2.42 1.65 -6.51
CA ILE A 62 -3.87 1.44 -6.66
C ILE A 62 -4.47 2.42 -7.66
N ASP A 63 -4.09 3.70 -7.59
CA ASP A 63 -4.59 4.74 -8.48
C ASP A 63 -4.16 4.50 -9.94
N GLU A 64 -2.93 4.05 -10.17
CA GLU A 64 -2.42 3.71 -11.51
C GLU A 64 -3.16 2.52 -12.10
N PHE A 65 -3.38 1.45 -11.32
CA PHE A 65 -4.17 0.30 -11.77
C PHE A 65 -5.61 0.70 -12.12
N ASN A 66 -6.26 1.49 -11.27
CA ASN A 66 -7.63 1.95 -11.48
C ASN A 66 -7.79 2.87 -12.70
N LYS A 67 -6.74 3.60 -13.10
CA LYS A 67 -6.74 4.39 -14.34
C LYS A 67 -6.65 3.50 -15.59
N GLN A 68 -5.90 2.41 -15.52
CA GLN A 68 -5.79 1.44 -16.61
C GLN A 68 -7.10 0.68 -16.85
N GLU A 69 -7.87 0.34 -15.81
CA GLU A 69 -9.20 -0.29 -15.98
C GLU A 69 -10.26 0.64 -16.59
N LYS A 70 -10.04 1.96 -16.61
CA LYS A 70 -11.00 2.95 -17.14
C LYS A 70 -10.76 3.32 -18.61
N GLN A 71 -9.71 2.79 -19.23
CA GLN A 71 -9.39 2.97 -20.66
C GLN A 71 -9.81 1.73 -21.44
#